data_AF-A0A8B8VE30-F1
#
_entry.id   AF-A0A8B8VE30-F1
#
_cell.length_a   1.000
_cell.length_b   1.000
_cell.length_c   1.000
_cell.angle_alpha   90.00
_cell.angle_beta   90.00
_cell.angle_gamma   90.00
#
_symmetry.space_group_name_H-M   'P 1'
#
loop_
_entity.id
_entity.type
_entity.pdbx_description
1 polymer ?
#
loop_
_entity_poly.entity_id
_entity_poly.type
_entity_poly.pdbx_seq_one_letter_code
_entity_poly.pdbx_strand_id
1 'polypeptide(L)'
;MITVVKPSTRILSVMYYAREPGKINHMRYDTLAQMLTLGNIRAGNKMIVMETCAGLVLGAMMERMGGFGSIIQLYPGGGPVRAATACFGFPKSFLSGLYEFPLNQVDSLLNGTFSAEMLSSEPKDSASVEESNGTLEEKQTSEQENEDSMPEAPESNHPEEQETMEIVSQDPDSKEPKERGNRKDYIQEKQRRQEEQKKRHLEAAALLSERNADGLIVASRFHPTPLLLSLLDFVAPSRPFVVYCQYKEPLLECYTKLRERGGVINLRLSETWLRNYQVLPDRSHPKLLMSGGGGYLLSGFTVAMDNLKADPSLKSSTSTLESHKTEEPAAKKRKCPESDSTFQKLL
;
A
#
# COMPACT_ATOMS: atom_id res chain seq x y z
N MET A 1 0.43 -33.58 -16.34
CA MET A 1 -1.00 -33.23 -16.18
C MET A 1 -1.09 -31.77 -15.78
N ILE A 2 -2.02 -31.01 -16.36
CA ILE A 2 -2.26 -29.58 -16.04
C ILE A 2 -3.69 -29.48 -15.49
N THR A 3 -3.90 -28.69 -14.44
CA THR A 3 -5.23 -28.49 -13.82
C THR A 3 -5.68 -27.04 -13.99
N VAL A 4 -6.88 -26.84 -14.54
CA VAL A 4 -7.51 -25.52 -14.66
C VAL A 4 -8.37 -25.27 -13.42
N VAL A 5 -8.22 -24.11 -12.80
CA VAL A 5 -8.90 -23.75 -11.55
C VAL A 5 -9.45 -22.33 -11.60
N LYS A 6 -10.56 -22.07 -10.90
CA LYS A 6 -11.15 -20.73 -10.80
C LYS A 6 -10.22 -19.79 -9.99
N PRO A 7 -10.00 -18.54 -10.42
CA PRO A 7 -9.28 -17.54 -9.63
C PRO A 7 -9.90 -17.34 -8.25
N SER A 8 -9.05 -17.07 -7.26
CA SER A 8 -9.43 -16.68 -5.90
C SER A 8 -8.25 -16.03 -5.18
N THR A 9 -8.50 -15.28 -4.10
CA THR A 9 -7.44 -14.70 -3.25
C THR A 9 -6.40 -15.77 -2.87
N ARG A 10 -6.86 -16.97 -2.47
CA ARG A 10 -6.00 -18.09 -2.09
C ARG A 10 -5.03 -18.50 -3.20
N ILE A 11 -5.51 -18.61 -4.44
CA ILE A 11 -4.67 -19.05 -5.57
C ILE A 11 -3.76 -17.92 -6.03
N LEU A 12 -4.30 -16.70 -6.18
CA LEU A 12 -3.55 -15.56 -6.70
C LEU A 12 -2.47 -15.08 -5.73
N SER A 13 -2.73 -15.05 -4.42
CA SER A 13 -1.71 -14.66 -3.43
C SER A 13 -0.57 -15.68 -3.31
N VAL A 14 -0.87 -16.98 -3.36
CA VAL A 14 0.16 -18.04 -3.45
C VAL A 14 0.95 -17.91 -4.76
N MET A 15 0.28 -17.67 -5.88
CA MET A 15 0.92 -17.50 -7.19
C MET A 15 1.86 -16.29 -7.22
N TYR A 16 1.40 -15.11 -6.78
CA TYR A 16 2.22 -13.90 -6.76
C TYR A 16 3.42 -14.05 -5.82
N TYR A 17 3.24 -14.61 -4.62
CA TYR A 17 4.35 -14.84 -3.71
C TYR A 17 5.39 -15.83 -4.27
N ALA A 18 4.96 -16.83 -5.05
CA ALA A 18 5.87 -17.82 -5.64
C ALA A 18 6.54 -17.38 -6.97
N ARG A 19 5.87 -16.53 -7.77
CA ARG A 19 6.36 -16.12 -9.11
C ARG A 19 6.90 -14.69 -9.16
N GLU A 20 6.25 -13.76 -8.47
CA GLU A 20 6.46 -12.31 -8.59
C GLU A 20 6.48 -11.62 -7.20
N PRO A 21 7.20 -12.14 -6.19
CA PRO A 21 7.11 -11.63 -4.82
C PRO A 21 7.50 -10.16 -4.68
N GLY A 22 8.43 -9.67 -5.51
CA GLY A 22 8.82 -8.26 -5.55
C GLY A 22 7.67 -7.32 -5.96
N LYS A 23 6.73 -7.77 -6.81
CA LYS A 23 5.56 -6.97 -7.23
C LYS A 23 4.55 -6.77 -6.09
N ILE A 24 4.64 -7.58 -5.03
CA ILE A 24 3.77 -7.55 -3.85
C ILE A 24 4.54 -7.29 -2.55
N ASN A 25 5.73 -6.68 -2.64
CA ASN A 25 6.57 -6.31 -1.50
C ASN A 25 6.86 -7.50 -0.54
N HIS A 26 7.01 -8.71 -1.10
CA HIS A 26 7.19 -9.97 -0.37
C HIS A 26 6.08 -10.31 0.65
N MET A 27 4.87 -9.77 0.48
CA MET A 27 3.71 -10.06 1.32
C MET A 27 3.27 -11.51 1.14
N ARG A 28 3.40 -12.35 2.17
CA ARG A 28 2.96 -13.75 2.10
C ARG A 28 1.43 -13.86 2.21
N TYR A 29 0.89 -14.94 1.66
CA TYR A 29 -0.56 -15.20 1.59
C TYR A 29 -1.20 -15.43 2.97
N ASP A 30 -0.48 -15.94 3.96
CA ASP A 30 -0.89 -15.96 5.37
C ASP A 30 -0.94 -14.55 5.97
N THR A 31 0.06 -13.70 5.67
CA THR A 31 0.07 -12.28 6.07
C THR A 31 -1.13 -11.53 5.49
N LEU A 32 -1.43 -11.71 4.21
CA LEU A 32 -2.63 -11.15 3.57
C LEU A 32 -3.93 -11.64 4.23
N ALA A 33 -4.02 -12.93 4.57
CA ALA A 33 -5.18 -13.47 5.29
C ALA A 33 -5.36 -12.85 6.68
N GLN A 34 -4.26 -12.55 7.40
CA GLN A 34 -4.33 -11.78 8.64
C GLN A 34 -4.80 -10.35 8.40
N MET A 35 -4.31 -9.64 7.37
CA MET A 35 -4.77 -8.29 7.05
C MET A 35 -6.28 -8.20 6.81
N LEU A 36 -6.84 -9.12 6.02
CA LEU A 36 -8.28 -9.18 5.74
C LEU A 36 -9.13 -9.51 6.98
N THR A 37 -8.52 -10.13 8.00
CA THR A 37 -9.19 -10.53 9.24
C THR A 37 -9.09 -9.45 10.30
N LEU A 38 -7.89 -8.93 10.56
CA LEU A 38 -7.62 -7.82 11.48
C LEU A 38 -8.31 -6.53 11.01
N GLY A 39 -8.39 -6.30 9.69
CA GLY A 39 -9.13 -5.19 9.09
C GLY A 39 -10.66 -5.38 9.04
N ASN A 40 -11.20 -6.48 9.56
CA ASN A 40 -12.63 -6.81 9.55
C ASN A 40 -13.29 -6.63 8.16
N ILE A 41 -12.63 -7.11 7.09
CA ILE A 41 -13.09 -6.90 5.72
C ILE A 41 -14.32 -7.76 5.43
N ARG A 42 -15.45 -7.10 5.14
CA ARG A 42 -16.76 -7.71 4.91
C ARG A 42 -17.64 -6.81 4.05
N ALA A 43 -18.69 -7.40 3.48
CA ALA A 43 -19.75 -6.71 2.76
C ALA A 43 -20.32 -5.52 3.55
N GLY A 44 -20.49 -4.38 2.87
CA GLY A 44 -21.13 -3.17 3.41
C GLY A 44 -20.18 -2.12 3.99
N ASN A 45 -18.93 -2.45 4.30
CA ASN A 45 -17.95 -1.48 4.82
C ASN A 45 -17.62 -0.37 3.79
N LYS A 46 -17.32 0.85 4.26
CA LYS A 46 -16.58 1.88 3.51
C LYS A 46 -15.08 1.75 3.80
N MET A 47 -14.30 1.14 2.91
CA MET A 47 -12.87 0.86 3.13
C MET A 47 -11.96 1.86 2.41
N ILE A 48 -10.86 2.28 3.04
CA ILE A 48 -9.75 2.98 2.39
C ILE A 48 -8.60 1.98 2.20
N VAL A 49 -7.98 1.98 1.00
CA VAL A 49 -6.80 1.17 0.71
C VAL A 49 -5.72 2.00 0.01
N MET A 50 -4.49 1.94 0.53
CA MET A 50 -3.29 2.43 -0.14
C MET A 50 -2.37 1.24 -0.41
N GLU A 51 -2.29 0.81 -1.67
CA GLU A 51 -1.44 -0.32 -2.05
C GLU A 51 -0.50 -0.03 -3.23
N THR A 52 0.63 -0.74 -3.23
CA THR A 52 1.45 -0.93 -4.43
C THR A 52 1.81 -2.41 -4.60
N CYS A 53 0.83 -3.30 -4.38
CA CYS A 53 0.95 -4.76 -4.50
C CYS A 53 0.27 -5.28 -5.78
N ALA A 54 0.49 -4.60 -6.90
CA ALA A 54 -0.07 -4.90 -8.23
C ALA A 54 -1.62 -4.98 -8.34
N GLY A 55 -2.37 -4.58 -7.31
CA GLY A 55 -3.83 -4.72 -7.25
C GLY A 55 -4.31 -5.97 -6.47
N LEU A 56 -3.39 -6.71 -5.84
CA LEU A 56 -3.69 -7.96 -5.15
C LEU A 56 -4.45 -7.74 -3.84
N VAL A 57 -4.12 -6.67 -3.09
CA VAL A 57 -4.80 -6.36 -1.83
C VAL A 57 -6.20 -5.84 -2.11
N LEU A 58 -6.36 -4.95 -3.10
CA LEU A 58 -7.67 -4.51 -3.60
C LEU A 58 -8.51 -5.72 -4.04
N GLY A 59 -7.95 -6.61 -4.87
CA GLY A 59 -8.69 -7.78 -5.35
C GLY A 59 -9.14 -8.69 -4.20
N ALA A 60 -8.29 -8.91 -3.20
CA ALA A 60 -8.64 -9.68 -2.02
C ALA A 60 -9.73 -9.00 -1.15
N MET A 61 -9.71 -7.66 -1.06
CA MET A 61 -10.77 -6.90 -0.41
C MET A 61 -12.09 -6.98 -1.19
N MET A 62 -12.05 -6.82 -2.52
CA MET A 62 -13.21 -6.94 -3.41
C MET A 62 -13.86 -8.34 -3.32
N GLU A 63 -13.06 -9.41 -3.28
CA GLU A 63 -13.55 -10.79 -3.09
C GLU A 63 -14.28 -10.94 -1.75
N ARG A 64 -13.76 -10.34 -0.68
CA ARG A 64 -14.33 -10.38 0.68
C ARG A 64 -15.54 -9.46 0.89
N MET A 65 -15.65 -8.39 0.10
CA MET A 65 -16.77 -7.45 0.16
C MET A 65 -17.92 -7.82 -0.79
N GLY A 66 -17.67 -8.65 -1.81
CA GLY A 66 -18.72 -9.24 -2.66
C GLY A 66 -19.52 -8.22 -3.49
N GLY A 67 -18.98 -7.02 -3.72
CA GLY A 67 -19.67 -5.92 -4.40
C GLY A 67 -20.57 -5.05 -3.50
N PHE A 68 -20.57 -5.25 -2.18
CA PHE A 68 -21.34 -4.46 -1.22
C PHE A 68 -20.46 -3.50 -0.42
N GLY A 69 -20.89 -2.25 -0.29
CA GLY A 69 -20.09 -1.17 0.32
C GLY A 69 -19.27 -0.41 -0.72
N SER A 70 -18.18 0.22 -0.30
CA SER A 70 -17.33 1.01 -1.20
C SER A 70 -15.85 0.90 -0.82
N ILE A 71 -14.96 0.89 -1.81
CA ILE A 71 -13.51 0.92 -1.62
C ILE A 71 -12.95 2.19 -2.27
N ILE A 72 -12.19 2.97 -1.50
CA ILE A 72 -11.46 4.14 -1.99
C ILE A 72 -9.98 3.77 -2.09
N GLN A 73 -9.49 3.60 -3.31
CA GLN A 73 -8.09 3.28 -3.59
C GLN A 73 -7.27 4.56 -3.76
N LEU A 74 -6.33 4.78 -2.84
CA LEU A 74 -5.30 5.80 -2.98
C LEU A 74 -4.16 5.25 -3.83
N TYR A 75 -3.64 6.08 -4.74
CA TYR A 75 -2.59 5.66 -5.67
C TYR A 75 -1.50 6.72 -5.87
N PRO A 76 -0.24 6.31 -6.07
CA PRO A 76 0.86 7.20 -6.49
C PRO A 76 0.91 7.34 -8.02
N GLY A 77 1.50 8.45 -8.51
CA GLY A 77 1.71 8.67 -9.95
C GLY A 77 0.40 8.80 -10.75
N GLY A 78 0.44 8.53 -12.05
CA GLY A 78 -0.69 8.76 -12.96
C GLY A 78 -1.87 7.78 -12.88
N GLY A 79 -1.84 6.76 -12.02
CA GLY A 79 -2.99 5.85 -11.87
C GLY A 79 -2.76 4.62 -10.98
N PRO A 80 -3.84 3.97 -10.51
CA PRO A 80 -3.77 2.75 -9.70
C PRO A 80 -3.38 1.52 -10.52
N VAL A 81 -2.46 0.70 -10.00
CA VAL A 81 -2.09 -0.59 -10.61
C VAL A 81 -3.12 -1.65 -10.21
N ARG A 82 -3.79 -2.26 -11.19
CA ARG A 82 -4.85 -3.27 -11.01
C ARG A 82 -4.65 -4.58 -11.78
N ALA A 83 -3.41 -4.89 -12.17
CA ALA A 83 -3.08 -6.09 -12.95
C ALA A 83 -3.51 -7.39 -12.25
N ALA A 84 -3.19 -7.54 -10.96
CA ALA A 84 -3.63 -8.67 -10.15
C ALA A 84 -5.16 -8.68 -9.94
N THR A 85 -5.78 -7.51 -9.81
CA THR A 85 -7.23 -7.36 -9.67
C THR A 85 -7.99 -7.91 -10.88
N ALA A 86 -7.47 -7.66 -12.09
CA ALA A 86 -8.04 -8.18 -13.34
C ALA A 86 -8.06 -9.72 -13.37
N CYS A 87 -7.05 -10.39 -12.79
CA CYS A 87 -6.99 -11.85 -12.73
C CYS A 87 -8.12 -12.51 -11.92
N PHE A 88 -8.84 -11.77 -11.06
CA PHE A 88 -10.00 -12.31 -10.34
C PHE A 88 -11.24 -12.46 -11.22
N GLY A 89 -11.34 -11.72 -12.34
CA GLY A 89 -12.51 -11.76 -13.24
C GLY A 89 -13.80 -11.24 -12.60
N PHE A 90 -13.74 -10.17 -11.79
CA PHE A 90 -14.91 -9.62 -11.11
C PHE A 90 -15.99 -9.10 -12.08
N PRO A 91 -17.29 -9.26 -11.75
CA PRO A 91 -18.38 -8.63 -12.49
C PRO A 91 -18.30 -7.10 -12.46
N LYS A 92 -18.83 -6.44 -13.51
CA LYS A 92 -18.89 -4.97 -13.58
C LYS A 92 -19.61 -4.31 -12.39
N SER A 93 -20.53 -5.02 -11.73
CA SER A 93 -21.22 -4.54 -10.52
C SER A 93 -20.27 -4.28 -9.33
N PHE A 94 -19.08 -4.88 -9.31
CA PHE A 94 -18.08 -4.62 -8.26
C PHE A 94 -17.34 -3.29 -8.47
N LEU A 95 -17.45 -2.68 -9.66
CA LEU A 95 -16.75 -1.45 -10.02
C LEU A 95 -17.53 -0.19 -9.64
N SER A 96 -18.86 -0.28 -9.45
CA SER A 96 -19.70 0.88 -9.09
C SER A 96 -19.32 1.46 -7.71
N GLY A 97 -18.95 0.60 -6.76
CA GLY A 97 -18.43 0.98 -5.44
C GLY A 97 -16.92 1.17 -5.37
N LEU A 98 -16.19 1.08 -6.49
CA LEU A 98 -14.74 1.26 -6.54
C LEU A 98 -14.36 2.68 -6.95
N TYR A 99 -13.74 3.41 -6.03
CA TYR A 99 -13.30 4.79 -6.18
C TYR A 99 -11.77 4.86 -6.18
N GLU A 100 -11.23 5.92 -6.77
CA GLU A 100 -9.79 6.17 -6.84
C GLU A 100 -9.50 7.65 -6.63
N PHE A 101 -8.45 7.95 -5.87
CA PHE A 101 -8.03 9.31 -5.57
C PHE A 101 -6.50 9.40 -5.51
N PRO A 102 -5.87 10.42 -6.12
CA PRO A 102 -4.42 10.51 -6.21
C PRO A 102 -3.80 10.93 -4.87
N LEU A 103 -2.78 10.20 -4.44
CA LEU A 103 -2.17 10.32 -3.10
C LEU A 103 -1.51 11.69 -2.85
N ASN A 104 -0.99 12.34 -3.89
CA ASN A 104 -0.38 13.68 -3.78
C ASN A 104 -1.38 14.77 -3.36
N GLN A 105 -2.67 14.60 -3.65
CA GLN A 105 -3.72 15.57 -3.30
C GLN A 105 -4.31 15.36 -1.90
N VAL A 106 -3.83 14.37 -1.13
CA VAL A 106 -4.36 14.06 0.21
C VAL A 106 -4.13 15.20 1.21
N ASP A 107 -2.98 15.86 1.18
CA ASP A 107 -2.71 17.00 2.08
C ASP A 107 -3.67 18.17 1.80
N SER A 108 -3.86 18.53 0.52
CA SER A 108 -4.83 19.55 0.11
C SER A 108 -6.26 19.19 0.52
N LEU A 109 -6.61 17.90 0.53
CA LEU A 109 -7.93 17.43 0.96
C LEU A 109 -8.11 17.50 2.48
N LEU A 110 -7.08 17.18 3.26
CA LEU A 110 -7.08 17.34 4.72
C LEU A 110 -7.17 18.82 5.14
N ASN A 111 -6.48 19.69 4.41
CA ASN A 111 -6.41 21.13 4.65
C ASN A 111 -7.58 21.92 4.02
N GLY A 112 -8.49 21.27 3.29
CA GLY A 112 -9.65 21.90 2.66
C GLY A 112 -9.34 22.81 1.46
N THR A 113 -8.11 22.78 0.94
CA THR A 113 -7.62 23.57 -0.20
C THR A 113 -7.69 22.84 -1.54
N PHE A 114 -8.23 21.61 -1.55
CA PHE A 114 -8.39 20.80 -2.75
C PHE A 114 -9.32 21.47 -3.78
N SER A 115 -8.78 21.86 -4.94
CA SER A 115 -9.57 22.23 -6.12
C SER A 115 -9.47 21.21 -7.26
N ALA A 116 -10.57 21.08 -7.99
CA ALA A 116 -10.71 20.18 -9.12
C ALA A 116 -9.86 20.60 -10.35
N GLU A 117 -9.31 21.81 -10.39
CA GLU A 117 -8.31 22.21 -11.39
C GLU A 117 -6.95 21.52 -11.19
N MET A 118 -6.57 21.20 -9.94
CA MET A 118 -5.24 20.67 -9.62
C MET A 118 -5.02 19.23 -10.11
N LEU A 119 -6.08 18.54 -10.56
CA LEU A 119 -6.02 17.19 -11.12
C LEU A 119 -5.47 17.12 -12.57
N SER A 120 -5.10 18.26 -13.17
CA SER A 120 -4.80 18.37 -14.61
C SER A 120 -3.34 18.63 -14.99
N SER A 121 -2.44 18.81 -14.02
CA SER A 121 -1.01 19.07 -14.29
C SER A 121 -0.17 17.78 -14.29
N GLU A 122 -0.08 17.15 -15.46
CA GLU A 122 1.13 16.39 -15.81
C GLU A 122 2.33 17.35 -15.94
N PRO A 123 3.57 16.92 -15.71
CA PRO A 123 4.75 17.73 -16.01
C PRO A 123 4.78 18.09 -17.50
N LYS A 124 5.13 19.34 -17.81
CA LYS A 124 5.47 19.72 -19.18
C LYS A 124 6.85 19.15 -19.51
N ASP A 125 6.90 18.08 -20.30
CA ASP A 125 8.09 17.76 -21.08
C ASP A 125 8.30 18.89 -22.11
N SER A 126 9.08 19.89 -21.72
CA SER A 126 9.46 21.00 -22.58
C SER A 126 10.57 20.57 -23.53
N ALA A 127 10.18 19.87 -24.60
CA ALA A 127 10.99 19.61 -25.77
C ALA A 127 10.28 20.13 -27.03
N SER A 128 10.00 21.43 -27.05
CA SER A 128 9.68 22.15 -28.29
C SER A 128 10.96 22.28 -29.11
N VAL A 129 11.20 21.31 -30.00
CA VAL A 129 12.18 21.46 -31.08
C VAL A 129 11.57 22.43 -32.09
N GLU A 130 11.90 23.72 -31.96
CA GLU A 130 11.69 24.68 -33.03
C GLU A 130 12.86 24.56 -34.01
N GLU A 131 12.58 24.07 -35.21
CA GLU A 131 13.49 24.22 -36.33
C GLU A 131 13.56 25.71 -36.71
N SER A 132 14.73 26.32 -36.56
CA SER A 132 15.08 27.53 -37.30
C SER A 132 16.50 27.43 -37.84
N ASN A 133 16.62 27.70 -39.13
CA ASN A 133 17.80 27.43 -39.93
C ASN A 133 18.66 28.70 -40.05
N GLY A 134 19.98 28.58 -39.97
CA GLY A 134 20.89 29.53 -40.63
C GLY A 134 21.97 30.24 -39.81
N THR A 135 23.21 29.94 -40.22
CA THR A 135 24.37 30.85 -40.34
C THR A 135 25.43 30.86 -39.23
N LEU A 136 26.70 30.83 -39.66
CA LEU A 136 27.94 30.77 -38.88
C LEU A 136 28.35 32.16 -38.34
N GLU A 137 29.15 32.21 -37.26
CA GLU A 137 30.57 32.63 -37.33
C GLU A 137 31.32 32.42 -35.98
N GLU A 138 32.64 32.64 -35.97
CA GLU A 138 33.63 31.98 -35.11
C GLU A 138 34.09 32.76 -33.84
N LYS A 139 34.60 32.01 -32.83
CA LYS A 139 35.91 32.15 -32.12
C LYS A 139 35.99 31.16 -30.93
N GLN A 140 37.02 30.31 -30.78
CA GLN A 140 38.40 30.59 -30.29
C GLN A 140 38.42 31.31 -28.92
N THR A 141 39.20 30.98 -27.88
CA THR A 141 40.28 29.99 -27.58
C THR A 141 40.48 29.99 -26.02
N SER A 142 41.27 29.16 -25.31
CA SER A 142 42.13 27.96 -25.53
C SER A 142 42.45 27.33 -24.13
N GLU A 143 43.26 26.24 -24.09
CA GLU A 143 44.34 25.92 -23.09
C GLU A 143 44.02 25.86 -21.56
N GLN A 144 44.58 25.01 -20.69
CA GLN A 144 45.71 24.04 -20.65
C GLN A 144 45.54 23.14 -19.37
N GLU A 145 46.25 22.04 -19.02
CA GLU A 145 47.37 21.28 -19.61
C GLU A 145 47.34 19.76 -19.23
N ASN A 146 48.20 19.28 -18.31
CA ASN A 146 48.70 17.90 -18.05
C ASN A 146 48.87 17.65 -16.52
N GLU A 147 49.19 16.48 -15.92
CA GLU A 147 50.11 15.32 -16.16
C GLU A 147 49.60 14.07 -15.36
N ASP A 148 50.04 12.80 -15.47
CA ASP A 148 50.81 12.00 -16.46
C ASP A 148 50.49 10.46 -16.28
N SER A 149 51.45 9.50 -16.36
CA SER A 149 51.22 8.22 -17.07
C SER A 149 51.77 6.88 -16.48
N MET A 150 51.00 5.79 -16.67
CA MET A 150 51.39 4.36 -16.98
C MET A 150 52.27 3.53 -16.01
N PRO A 151 52.53 2.20 -16.22
CA PRO A 151 51.93 1.14 -17.09
C PRO A 151 51.28 -0.03 -16.27
N GLU A 152 50.74 -1.17 -16.75
CA GLU A 152 51.11 -2.18 -17.79
C GLU A 152 49.89 -2.94 -18.41
N ALA A 153 50.14 -3.72 -19.48
CA ALA A 153 49.18 -4.54 -20.28
C ALA A 153 49.52 -6.07 -20.18
N PRO A 154 48.95 -7.06 -20.96
CA PRO A 154 48.74 -7.08 -22.43
C PRO A 154 47.43 -7.75 -22.97
N GLU A 155 47.27 -7.77 -24.30
CA GLU A 155 46.05 -8.13 -25.08
C GLU A 155 46.05 -9.53 -25.76
N SER A 156 44.86 -9.99 -26.22
CA SER A 156 44.53 -10.83 -27.43
C SER A 156 43.07 -11.41 -27.38
N ASN A 157 42.31 -11.73 -28.45
CA ASN A 157 42.42 -11.53 -29.91
C ASN A 157 41.05 -11.56 -30.67
N HIS A 158 41.11 -11.40 -32.00
CA HIS A 158 40.10 -11.45 -33.11
C HIS A 158 39.56 -12.86 -33.55
N PRO A 159 38.69 -13.05 -34.61
CA PRO A 159 37.91 -12.14 -35.51
C PRO A 159 36.45 -12.61 -35.89
N GLU A 160 35.91 -12.11 -37.04
CA GLU A 160 34.78 -12.58 -37.92
C GLU A 160 33.37 -11.94 -37.71
N GLU A 161 32.60 -11.50 -38.73
CA GLU A 161 32.83 -11.29 -40.19
C GLU A 161 31.80 -10.28 -40.80
N GLN A 162 31.98 -9.83 -42.06
CA GLN A 162 31.10 -8.88 -42.79
C GLN A 162 30.58 -9.48 -44.11
N GLU A 163 29.36 -9.09 -44.54
CA GLU A 163 28.95 -9.13 -45.97
C GLU A 163 28.15 -7.86 -46.36
N THR A 164 28.26 -7.43 -47.62
CA THR A 164 27.75 -6.15 -48.16
C THR A 164 27.36 -6.27 -49.65
N MET A 165 26.62 -5.25 -50.17
CA MET A 165 26.33 -4.93 -51.60
C MET A 165 25.17 -5.74 -52.28
N GLU A 166 24.35 -5.23 -53.22
CA GLU A 166 24.20 -3.86 -53.81
C GLU A 166 22.82 -3.58 -54.48
N ILE A 167 22.30 -2.35 -54.26
CA ILE A 167 21.56 -1.33 -55.08
C ILE A 167 20.70 -1.70 -56.33
N VAL A 168 19.61 -0.88 -56.51
CA VAL A 168 18.84 -0.42 -57.72
C VAL A 168 17.31 -0.62 -57.51
N SER A 169 16.37 0.35 -57.69
CA SER A 169 16.39 1.79 -58.07
C SER A 169 15.27 2.61 -57.36
N GLN A 170 15.12 3.89 -57.72
CA GLN A 170 13.92 4.75 -57.53
C GLN A 170 12.88 4.51 -58.69
N ASP A 171 11.72 5.16 -58.90
CA ASP A 171 10.85 6.22 -58.28
C ASP A 171 9.45 6.16 -59.00
N PRO A 172 8.42 7.04 -58.83
CA PRO A 172 7.97 7.89 -57.71
C PRO A 172 6.46 7.73 -57.34
N ASP A 173 6.03 8.45 -56.30
CA ASP A 173 4.65 8.90 -55.96
C ASP A 173 3.45 7.91 -56.03
N SER A 174 2.94 7.50 -54.86
CA SER A 174 1.50 7.61 -54.49
C SER A 174 1.15 6.85 -53.20
N LYS A 175 0.67 7.57 -52.17
CA LYS A 175 -0.48 7.21 -51.28
C LYS A 175 -0.67 8.17 -50.08
N GLU A 176 -1.58 9.13 -50.30
CA GLU A 176 -2.58 9.71 -49.38
C GLU A 176 -2.28 9.96 -47.87
N PRO A 177 -2.51 11.19 -47.36
CA PRO A 177 -2.41 11.52 -45.93
C PRO A 177 -3.64 11.07 -45.11
N LYS A 178 -3.65 9.80 -44.67
CA LYS A 178 -4.78 9.22 -43.90
C LYS A 178 -4.71 9.32 -42.37
N GLU A 179 -3.70 9.98 -41.79
CA GLU A 179 -3.50 9.99 -40.33
C GLU A 179 -4.18 11.15 -39.56
N ARG A 180 -4.74 12.16 -40.25
CA ARG A 180 -5.33 13.34 -39.59
C ARG A 180 -6.71 13.11 -38.93
N GLY A 181 -7.40 12.01 -39.25
CA GLY A 181 -8.68 11.64 -38.62
C GLY A 181 -8.50 11.18 -37.18
N ASN A 182 -7.84 10.02 -37.01
CA ASN A 182 -7.67 9.34 -35.71
C ASN A 182 -7.07 10.21 -34.61
N ARG A 183 -6.24 11.22 -34.94
CA ARG A 183 -5.63 12.11 -33.95
C ARG A 183 -6.66 13.01 -33.24
N LYS A 184 -7.72 13.44 -33.93
CA LYS A 184 -8.79 14.25 -33.32
C LYS A 184 -9.65 13.41 -32.39
N ASP A 185 -10.07 12.24 -32.85
CA ASP A 185 -10.89 11.29 -32.09
C ASP A 185 -10.16 10.82 -30.83
N TYR A 186 -8.85 10.55 -30.93
CA TYR A 186 -8.00 10.22 -29.78
C TYR A 186 -7.89 11.36 -28.76
N ILE A 187 -7.78 12.62 -29.21
CA ILE A 187 -7.77 13.79 -28.31
C ILE A 187 -9.12 13.93 -27.59
N GLN A 188 -10.24 13.76 -28.31
CA GLN A 188 -11.58 13.81 -27.73
C GLN A 188 -11.82 12.68 -26.72
N GLU A 189 -11.44 11.45 -27.04
CA GLU A 189 -11.54 10.31 -26.11
C GLU A 189 -10.61 10.49 -24.90
N LYS A 190 -9.40 11.06 -25.09
CA LYS A 190 -8.52 11.41 -23.98
C LYS A 190 -9.17 12.44 -23.04
N GLN A 191 -9.80 13.49 -23.60
CA GLN A 191 -10.52 14.50 -22.82
C GLN A 191 -11.71 13.88 -22.06
N ARG A 192 -12.52 13.04 -22.73
CA ARG A 192 -13.65 12.32 -22.10
C ARG A 192 -13.18 11.48 -20.91
N ARG A 193 -12.09 10.72 -21.06
CA ARG A 193 -11.51 9.90 -19.98
C ARG A 193 -10.96 10.76 -18.84
N GLN A 194 -10.32 11.90 -19.14
CA GLN A 194 -9.85 12.85 -18.12
C GLN A 194 -11.01 13.48 -17.34
N GLU A 195 -12.12 13.82 -18.00
CA GLU A 195 -13.31 14.37 -17.34
C GLU A 195 -14.00 13.31 -16.46
N GLU A 196 -14.14 12.07 -16.93
CA GLU A 196 -14.67 10.95 -16.14
C GLU A 196 -13.78 10.63 -14.92
N GLN A 197 -12.45 10.65 -15.08
CA GLN A 197 -11.51 10.50 -13.98
C GLN A 197 -11.63 11.66 -12.98
N LYS A 198 -11.65 12.91 -13.46
CA LYS A 198 -11.84 14.11 -12.63
C LYS A 198 -13.15 14.05 -11.83
N LYS A 199 -14.25 13.63 -12.45
CA LYS A 199 -15.52 13.37 -11.77
C LYS A 199 -15.38 12.30 -10.69
N ARG A 200 -14.74 11.16 -11.01
CA ARG A 200 -14.56 10.05 -10.07
C ARG A 200 -13.66 10.41 -8.89
N HIS A 201 -12.64 11.24 -9.10
CA HIS A 201 -11.81 11.80 -8.03
C HIS A 201 -12.60 12.77 -7.14
N LEU A 202 -13.51 13.56 -7.71
CA LEU A 202 -14.34 14.48 -6.93
C LEU A 202 -15.37 13.72 -6.06
N GLU A 203 -15.96 12.65 -6.59
CA GLU A 203 -16.78 11.71 -5.82
C GLU A 203 -15.97 11.05 -4.68
N ALA A 204 -14.75 10.58 -4.98
CA ALA A 204 -13.85 9.99 -3.99
C ALA A 204 -13.42 11.00 -2.90
N ALA A 205 -13.13 12.25 -3.28
CA ALA A 205 -12.80 13.34 -2.38
C ALA A 205 -13.93 13.62 -1.39
N ALA A 206 -15.17 13.73 -1.87
CA ALA A 206 -16.35 13.89 -1.02
C ALA A 206 -16.49 12.74 -0.01
N LEU A 207 -16.38 11.49 -0.47
CA LEU A 207 -16.47 10.30 0.39
C LEU A 207 -15.36 10.21 1.45
N LEU A 208 -14.16 10.73 1.16
CA LEU A 208 -13.06 10.86 2.12
C LEU A 208 -13.30 12.01 3.11
N SER A 209 -13.81 13.16 2.64
CA SER A 209 -14.12 14.33 3.47
C SER A 209 -15.19 14.08 4.52
N GLU A 210 -16.04 13.06 4.36
CA GLU A 210 -16.96 12.59 5.41
C GLU A 210 -16.26 12.03 6.66
N ARG A 211 -14.97 11.67 6.57
CA ARG A 211 -14.12 11.12 7.66
C ARG A 211 -14.73 9.94 8.42
N ASN A 212 -15.56 9.15 7.74
CA ASN A 212 -16.38 8.09 8.32
C ASN A 212 -16.06 6.68 7.78
N ALA A 213 -14.84 6.44 7.28
CA ALA A 213 -14.47 5.12 6.75
C ALA A 213 -14.44 4.04 7.86
N ASP A 214 -14.86 2.83 7.50
CA ASP A 214 -14.93 1.65 8.38
C ASP A 214 -13.58 0.94 8.56
N GLY A 215 -12.53 1.38 7.87
CA GLY A 215 -11.18 0.91 8.12
C GLY A 215 -10.17 1.34 7.06
N LEU A 216 -8.90 1.14 7.38
CA LEU A 216 -7.75 1.50 6.55
C LEU A 216 -6.80 0.31 6.36
N ILE A 217 -6.47 0.00 5.11
CA ILE A 217 -5.45 -0.99 4.76
C ILE A 217 -4.30 -0.29 4.01
N VAL A 218 -3.07 -0.44 4.51
CA VAL A 218 -1.86 0.07 3.82
C VAL A 218 -0.91 -1.08 3.54
N ALA A 219 -0.49 -1.23 2.28
CA ALA A 219 0.46 -2.25 1.84
C ALA A 219 1.25 -1.76 0.61
N SER A 220 2.33 -1.02 0.84
CA SER A 220 3.09 -0.36 -0.22
C SER A 220 4.59 -0.45 -0.04
N ARG A 221 5.32 -0.04 -1.08
CA ARG A 221 6.78 0.16 -1.09
C ARG A 221 7.25 1.45 -0.43
N PHE A 222 6.33 2.32 0.00
CA PHE A 222 6.65 3.59 0.65
C PHE A 222 6.77 3.44 2.16
N HIS A 223 7.37 4.45 2.81
CA HIS A 223 7.45 4.48 4.26
C HIS A 223 6.04 4.54 4.90
N PRO A 224 5.69 3.65 5.84
CA PRO A 224 4.33 3.54 6.36
C PRO A 224 3.94 4.71 7.28
N THR A 225 4.87 5.29 8.04
CA THR A 225 4.57 6.33 9.04
C THR A 225 3.78 7.52 8.48
N PRO A 226 4.26 8.26 7.45
CA PRO A 226 3.52 9.43 6.95
C PRO A 226 2.15 9.06 6.37
N LEU A 227 2.06 7.93 5.65
CA LEU A 227 0.79 7.43 5.13
C LEU A 227 -0.20 7.17 6.28
N LEU A 228 0.22 6.50 7.34
CA LEU A 228 -0.66 6.15 8.45
C LEU A 228 -1.14 7.41 9.18
N LEU A 229 -0.24 8.35 9.49
CA LEU A 229 -0.57 9.60 10.20
C LEU A 229 -1.57 10.47 9.42
N SER A 230 -1.43 10.60 8.10
CA SER A 230 -2.35 11.38 7.25
C SER A 230 -3.66 10.65 6.93
N LEU A 231 -3.64 9.32 6.78
CA LEU A 231 -4.82 8.57 6.29
C LEU A 231 -5.77 8.12 7.40
N LEU A 232 -5.34 8.05 8.66
CA LEU A 232 -6.25 7.80 9.78
C LEU A 232 -7.27 8.91 9.99
N ASP A 233 -6.97 10.12 9.54
CA ASP A 233 -7.85 11.29 9.64
C ASP A 233 -9.18 11.15 8.87
N PHE A 234 -9.27 10.18 7.95
CA PHE A 234 -10.47 9.83 7.19
C PHE A 234 -11.26 8.63 7.79
N VAL A 235 -10.76 8.01 8.85
CA VAL A 235 -11.31 6.78 9.44
C VAL A 235 -12.18 7.12 10.66
N ALA A 236 -13.38 6.54 10.73
CA ALA A 236 -14.27 6.74 11.87
C ALA A 236 -13.67 6.19 13.17
N PRO A 237 -14.06 6.69 14.36
CA PRO A 237 -13.73 6.06 15.64
C PRO A 237 -14.25 4.61 15.75
N SER A 238 -13.56 3.79 16.54
CA SER A 238 -13.87 2.37 16.74
C SER A 238 -13.85 1.57 15.44
N ARG A 239 -12.82 1.76 14.62
CA ARG A 239 -12.59 1.04 13.36
C ARG A 239 -11.16 0.49 13.26
N PRO A 240 -10.98 -0.70 12.67
CA PRO A 240 -9.66 -1.30 12.55
C PRO A 240 -8.83 -0.62 11.46
N PHE A 241 -7.53 -0.56 11.67
CA PHE A 241 -6.55 -0.31 10.62
C PHE A 241 -5.47 -1.39 10.63
N VAL A 242 -4.93 -1.71 9.45
CA VAL A 242 -3.83 -2.66 9.29
C VAL A 242 -2.82 -2.12 8.30
N VAL A 243 -1.56 -2.09 8.71
CA VAL A 243 -0.44 -1.63 7.89
C VAL A 243 0.60 -2.73 7.78
N TYR A 244 0.86 -3.10 6.53
CA TYR A 244 1.89 -4.05 6.13
C TYR A 244 3.20 -3.32 5.84
N CYS A 245 4.31 -3.90 6.28
CA CYS A 245 5.65 -3.56 5.79
C CYS A 245 6.49 -4.83 5.63
N GLN A 246 7.38 -4.85 4.64
CA GLN A 246 8.36 -5.94 4.49
C GLN A 246 9.37 -5.97 5.66
N TYR A 247 9.63 -4.82 6.27
CA TYR A 247 10.62 -4.61 7.33
C TYR A 247 9.93 -4.25 8.65
N LYS A 248 10.60 -4.51 9.79
CA LYS A 248 10.01 -4.35 11.13
C LYS A 248 10.22 -2.94 11.67
N GLU A 249 11.36 -2.36 11.34
CA GLU A 249 11.91 -1.11 11.84
C GLU A 249 10.98 0.08 11.50
N PRO A 250 10.44 0.21 10.26
CA PRO A 250 9.45 1.26 9.95
C PRO A 250 8.17 1.16 10.77
N LEU A 251 7.77 -0.06 11.18
CA LEU A 251 6.58 -0.27 12.00
C LEU A 251 6.82 0.03 13.49
N LEU A 252 8.06 -0.08 13.98
CA LEU A 252 8.44 0.33 15.33
C LEU A 252 8.43 1.86 15.47
N GLU A 253 8.94 2.57 14.47
CA GLU A 253 8.81 4.03 14.37
C GLU A 253 7.33 4.43 14.30
N CYS A 254 6.57 3.81 13.39
CA CYS A 254 5.15 4.09 13.21
C CYS A 254 4.30 3.82 14.47
N TYR A 255 4.59 2.74 15.21
CA TYR A 255 3.98 2.45 16.51
C TYR A 255 4.24 3.58 17.53
N THR A 256 5.47 4.09 17.56
CA THR A 256 5.87 5.18 18.47
C THR A 256 5.18 6.48 18.10
N LYS A 257 5.18 6.85 16.81
CA LYS A 257 4.50 8.04 16.28
C LYS A 257 2.98 7.99 16.45
N LEU A 258 2.38 6.80 16.36
CA LEU A 258 0.97 6.58 16.69
C LEU A 258 0.66 6.81 18.16
N ARG A 259 1.54 6.35 19.07
CA ARG A 259 1.42 6.61 20.51
C ARG A 259 1.56 8.10 20.84
N GLU A 260 2.44 8.82 20.13
CA GLU A 260 2.59 10.27 20.25
C GLU A 260 1.35 11.04 19.74
N ARG A 261 0.81 10.67 18.56
CA ARG A 261 -0.40 11.30 17.98
C ARG A 261 -1.65 11.03 18.82
N GLY A 262 -1.79 9.83 19.37
CA GLY A 262 -3.03 9.37 19.98
C GLY A 262 -4.13 9.04 18.96
N GLY A 263 -5.35 8.84 19.45
CA GLY A 263 -6.50 8.44 18.62
C GLY A 263 -6.50 6.96 18.21
N VAL A 264 -5.67 6.12 18.83
CA VAL A 264 -5.57 4.69 18.56
C VAL A 264 -5.42 3.86 19.85
N ILE A 265 -5.95 2.64 19.83
CA ILE A 265 -5.88 1.68 20.93
C ILE A 265 -5.58 0.26 20.40
N ASN A 266 -5.18 -0.65 21.30
CA ASN A 266 -4.86 -2.05 21.00
C ASN A 266 -3.81 -2.22 19.87
N LEU A 267 -2.80 -1.35 19.87
CA LEU A 267 -1.68 -1.42 18.93
C LEU A 267 -0.95 -2.75 19.07
N ARG A 268 -0.91 -3.52 17.98
CA ARG A 268 -0.28 -4.83 17.89
C ARG A 268 0.63 -4.87 16.67
N LEU A 269 1.94 -4.96 16.93
CA LEU A 269 2.94 -5.39 15.97
C LEU A 269 2.99 -6.93 15.98
N SER A 270 2.96 -7.56 14.80
CA SER A 270 2.94 -9.02 14.67
C SER A 270 3.55 -9.52 13.36
N GLU A 271 3.92 -10.80 13.36
CA GLU A 271 4.43 -11.57 12.22
C GLU A 271 3.72 -12.93 12.20
N THR A 272 3.61 -13.57 11.03
CA THR A 272 3.18 -14.97 10.92
C THR A 272 4.25 -15.85 10.29
N TRP A 273 4.48 -17.00 10.93
CA TRP A 273 5.34 -18.05 10.40
C TRP A 273 4.48 -19.18 9.87
N LEU A 274 4.75 -19.60 8.63
CA LEU A 274 4.02 -20.67 7.98
C LEU A 274 4.93 -21.89 7.83
N ARG A 275 4.44 -23.07 8.21
CA ARG A 275 5.15 -24.34 8.04
C ARG A 275 4.27 -25.34 7.31
N ASN A 276 4.67 -25.76 6.12
CA ASN A 276 3.97 -26.79 5.37
C ASN A 276 4.53 -28.19 5.70
N TYR A 277 3.71 -29.22 5.53
CA TYR A 277 4.04 -30.59 5.90
C TYR A 277 3.92 -31.54 4.71
N GLN A 278 4.75 -32.57 4.71
CA GLN A 278 4.47 -33.81 4.01
C GLN A 278 3.60 -34.68 4.91
N VAL A 279 2.51 -35.20 4.37
CA VAL A 279 1.66 -36.18 5.04
C VAL A 279 1.55 -37.38 4.10
N LEU A 280 2.31 -38.42 4.43
CA LEU A 280 2.36 -39.70 3.72
C LEU A 280 2.53 -40.81 4.77
N PRO A 281 2.03 -42.05 4.51
CA PRO A 281 2.32 -43.20 5.35
C PRO A 281 3.82 -43.32 5.63
N ASP A 282 4.14 -43.41 6.91
CA ASP A 282 5.48 -43.54 7.52
C ASP A 282 6.53 -42.48 7.11
N ARG A 283 6.10 -41.39 6.45
CA ARG A 283 6.98 -40.35 5.86
C ARG A 283 6.44 -38.94 6.07
N SER A 284 5.84 -38.72 7.25
CA SER A 284 5.22 -37.44 7.62
C SER A 284 6.21 -36.54 8.37
N HIS A 285 6.55 -35.39 7.79
CA HIS A 285 7.51 -34.44 8.35
C HIS A 285 7.27 -33.02 7.80
N PRO A 286 7.77 -31.95 8.45
CA PRO A 286 7.75 -30.60 7.87
C PRO A 286 8.55 -30.53 6.57
N LYS A 287 8.13 -29.70 5.61
CA LYS A 287 8.88 -29.42 4.37
C LYS A 287 9.70 -28.14 4.49
N LEU A 288 9.04 -26.99 4.61
CA LEU A 288 9.69 -25.67 4.70
C LEU A 288 9.11 -24.90 5.90
N LEU A 289 9.98 -24.13 6.56
CA LEU A 289 9.59 -23.09 7.50
C LEU A 289 9.76 -21.73 6.81
N MET A 290 8.67 -20.96 6.74
CA MET A 290 8.64 -19.64 6.11
C MET A 290 8.51 -18.58 7.20
N SER A 291 9.67 -18.11 7.69
CA SER A 291 9.82 -17.07 8.73
C SER A 291 10.58 -15.85 8.17
N GLY A 292 10.32 -14.65 8.69
CA GLY A 292 10.96 -13.38 8.31
C GLY A 292 10.53 -12.83 6.94
N GLY A 293 10.64 -13.62 5.88
CA GLY A 293 10.36 -13.21 4.49
C GLY A 293 8.88 -13.14 4.11
N GLY A 294 7.97 -12.88 5.06
CA GLY A 294 6.53 -12.72 4.80
C GLY A 294 5.98 -11.33 5.15
N GLY A 295 6.86 -10.45 5.66
CA GLY A 295 6.55 -9.14 6.19
C GLY A 295 5.82 -9.15 7.54
N TYR A 296 5.62 -7.94 8.05
CA TYR A 296 5.13 -7.64 9.39
C TYR A 296 3.85 -6.80 9.30
N LEU A 297 2.99 -6.93 10.32
CA LEU A 297 1.73 -6.20 10.44
C LEU A 297 1.71 -5.36 11.72
N LEU A 298 1.47 -4.07 11.55
CA LEU A 298 1.00 -3.17 12.61
C LEU A 298 -0.52 -3.04 12.47
N SER A 299 -1.24 -3.30 13.54
CA SER A 299 -2.71 -3.25 13.58
C SER A 299 -3.20 -2.57 14.86
N GLY A 300 -4.40 -2.01 14.83
CA GLY A 300 -5.04 -1.39 15.97
C GLY A 300 -6.45 -0.92 15.64
N PHE A 301 -7.10 -0.28 16.61
CA PHE A 301 -8.39 0.37 16.42
C PHE A 301 -8.26 1.89 16.61
N THR A 302 -8.96 2.67 15.81
CA THR A 302 -9.16 4.09 16.05
C THR A 302 -10.03 4.32 17.30
N VAL A 303 -9.80 5.43 18.00
CA VAL A 303 -10.67 5.93 19.07
C VAL A 303 -10.89 7.44 18.86
N ALA A 304 -11.89 8.00 19.56
CA ALA A 304 -12.06 9.45 19.58
C ALA A 304 -10.81 10.13 20.16
N MET A 305 -10.45 11.31 19.66
CA MET A 305 -9.38 12.13 20.21
C MET A 305 -9.86 12.82 21.48
N ASP A 306 -8.99 12.92 22.49
CA ASP A 306 -9.30 13.64 23.72
C ASP A 306 -9.40 15.16 23.46
N ASN A 307 -10.63 15.66 23.32
CA ASN A 307 -10.92 17.08 23.15
C ASN A 307 -10.76 17.86 24.48
N LEU A 308 -9.54 17.89 25.03
CA LEU A 308 -9.16 18.61 26.27
C LEU A 308 -9.34 20.15 26.20
N LYS A 309 -9.93 20.67 25.12
CA LYS A 309 -10.30 22.08 24.92
C LYS A 309 -11.82 22.34 24.97
N ALA A 310 -12.66 21.31 25.06
CA ALA A 310 -14.11 21.45 24.89
C ALA A 310 -14.94 21.47 26.19
N ASP A 311 -14.37 21.06 27.34
CA ASP A 311 -15.14 20.95 28.59
C ASP A 311 -14.39 21.53 29.81
N PRO A 312 -14.86 22.64 30.41
CA PRO A 312 -14.27 23.21 31.62
C PRO A 312 -14.60 22.43 32.91
N SER A 313 -15.60 21.54 32.88
CA SER A 313 -16.23 20.98 34.09
C SER A 313 -15.39 19.95 34.85
N LEU A 314 -14.37 19.37 34.21
CA LEU A 314 -13.59 18.23 34.75
C LEU A 314 -12.28 18.62 35.46
N LYS A 315 -12.02 19.91 35.72
CA LYS A 315 -10.74 20.40 36.29
C LYS A 315 -10.67 20.50 37.82
N SER A 316 -11.68 20.08 38.58
CA SER A 316 -11.74 20.26 40.04
C SER A 316 -11.81 18.95 40.85
N SER A 317 -10.80 18.08 40.74
CA SER A 317 -10.63 16.94 41.68
C SER A 317 -9.19 16.43 41.82
N THR A 318 -8.17 17.27 41.60
CA THR A 318 -6.77 16.80 41.69
C THR A 318 -5.78 17.87 42.17
N SER A 319 -6.11 18.55 43.26
CA SER A 319 -5.11 19.19 44.11
C SER A 319 -5.55 19.31 45.57
N THR A 320 -4.58 19.14 46.48
CA THR A 320 -4.63 19.37 47.93
C THR A 320 -5.09 18.18 48.81
N LEU A 321 -4.14 17.33 49.21
CA LEU A 321 -3.62 17.29 50.60
C LEU A 321 -2.40 16.35 50.70
N GLU A 322 -1.50 16.65 51.64
CA GLU A 322 -0.10 16.20 51.60
C GLU A 322 0.22 15.01 52.53
N SER A 323 1.35 14.36 52.22
CA SER A 323 2.28 13.68 53.14
C SER A 323 1.74 12.90 54.36
N HIS A 324 1.85 11.58 54.30
CA HIS A 324 2.18 10.78 55.49
C HIS A 324 3.29 9.76 55.17
N LYS A 325 4.07 9.40 56.20
CA LYS A 325 5.36 8.72 56.10
C LYS A 325 5.28 7.24 55.71
N THR A 326 6.42 6.75 55.23
CA THR A 326 6.78 5.35 55.01
C THR A 326 6.46 4.45 56.21
N GLU A 327 5.74 3.34 55.99
CA GLU A 327 5.75 2.19 56.88
C GLU A 327 5.58 0.88 56.09
N GLU A 328 6.21 -0.18 56.57
CA GLU A 328 6.46 -1.45 55.86
C GLU A 328 5.27 -2.43 55.99
N PRO A 329 4.87 -3.18 54.92
CA PRO A 329 3.71 -4.06 54.99
C PRO A 329 4.01 -5.39 55.71
N ALA A 330 3.57 -5.48 56.97
CA ALA A 330 3.68 -6.72 57.76
C ALA A 330 2.85 -7.89 57.19
N ALA A 331 3.47 -9.08 57.14
CA ALA A 331 2.86 -10.29 56.59
C ALA A 331 1.73 -10.87 57.47
N LYS A 332 0.49 -10.89 56.97
CA LYS A 332 -0.63 -11.60 57.62
C LYS A 332 -0.90 -12.96 56.98
N LYS A 333 -0.42 -14.02 57.64
CA LYS A 333 -0.89 -15.41 57.40
C LYS A 333 -2.39 -15.50 57.72
N ARG A 334 -3.22 -15.94 56.76
CA ARG A 334 -4.59 -16.39 57.06
C ARG A 334 -4.53 -17.84 57.55
N LYS A 335 -5.16 -18.10 58.70
CA LYS A 335 -5.34 -19.44 59.28
C LYS A 335 -6.72 -19.95 58.86
N CYS A 336 -6.79 -21.10 58.21
CA CYS A 336 -8.07 -21.77 57.95
C CYS A 336 -8.55 -22.45 59.25
N PRO A 337 -9.84 -22.39 59.59
CA PRO A 337 -10.41 -23.22 60.63
C PRO A 337 -10.66 -24.63 60.09
N GLU A 338 -10.22 -25.65 60.84
CA GLU A 338 -10.59 -27.05 60.60
C GLU A 338 -12.04 -27.27 61.05
N SER A 339 -12.80 -28.05 60.27
CA SER A 339 -14.10 -28.58 60.67
C SER A 339 -14.03 -30.10 60.65
N ASP A 340 -13.91 -30.69 61.82
CA ASP A 340 -13.81 -32.14 62.00
C ASP A 340 -15.17 -32.77 62.34
N SER A 341 -15.25 -34.10 62.25
CA SER A 341 -16.46 -34.95 62.45
C SER A 341 -17.46 -34.96 61.26
N THR A 342 -18.08 -36.09 60.87
CA THR A 342 -17.98 -37.48 61.39
C THR A 342 -18.04 -38.49 60.25
N PHE A 343 -17.19 -39.53 60.28
CA PHE A 343 -17.25 -40.66 59.36
C PHE A 343 -18.31 -41.66 59.84
N GLN A 344 -19.37 -41.91 59.08
CA GLN A 344 -20.34 -42.97 59.37
C GLN A 344 -20.41 -43.97 58.21
N LYS A 345 -19.84 -45.16 58.43
CA LYS A 345 -20.06 -46.33 57.56
C LYS A 345 -21.52 -46.78 57.66
N LEU A 346 -22.13 -47.18 56.54
CA LEU A 346 -22.88 -48.43 56.48
C LEU A 346 -23.05 -48.92 55.03
N LEU A 347 -22.84 -50.23 54.86
CA LEU A 347 -23.14 -51.09 53.70
C LEU A 347 -22.47 -50.70 52.36
#